data_AF-A0A075FX11-F1
#
_entry.id   AF-A0A075FX11-F1
#
_cell.length_a   1.000
_cell.length_b   1.000
_cell.length_c   1.000
_cell.angle_alpha   90.00
_cell.angle_beta   90.00
_cell.angle_gamma   90.00
#
_symmetry.space_group_name_H-M   'P 1'
#
loop_
_entity.id
_entity.type
_entity.pdbx_description
1 polymer ?
#
loop_
_entity_poly.entity_id
_entity_poly.type
_entity_poly.pdbx_seq_one_letter_code
_entity_poly.pdbx_strand_id
1 'polypeptide(L)' 'MTRIRDMKVGILIGRFQPLHKGHVNAIEFARDNSERLFVIVGSAEKSNQERNPFSFEERKRMIGLALKGKNYKIIFLLCP' A
#
# COMPACT_ATOMS: atom_id res chain seq x y z
N MET A 1 -16.75 -29.31 9.09
CA MET A 1 -16.92 -28.86 7.69
C MET A 1 -16.47 -27.41 7.59
N THR A 2 -15.19 -27.16 7.32
CA THR A 2 -14.64 -25.81 7.22
C THR A 2 -15.03 -25.24 5.86
N ARG A 3 -15.95 -24.27 5.87
CA ARG A 3 -16.40 -23.60 4.64
C ARG A 3 -15.25 -22.70 4.16
N ILE A 4 -14.60 -23.07 3.06
CA ILE A 4 -13.67 -22.17 2.37
C ILE A 4 -14.53 -21.03 1.82
N ARG A 5 -14.32 -19.81 2.30
CA ARG A 5 -14.97 -18.60 1.77
C ARG A 5 -14.12 -18.06 0.64
N ASP A 6 -14.72 -17.84 -0.53
CA ASP A 6 -14.12 -17.03 -1.59
C ASP A 6 -14.06 -15.58 -1.11
N MET A 7 -12.83 -15.08 -0.87
CA MET A 7 -12.57 -13.71 -0.41
C MET A 7 -11.90 -12.93 -1.53
N LYS A 8 -12.46 -11.77 -1.92
CA LYS A 8 -11.82 -10.92 -2.93
C LYS A 8 -10.62 -10.18 -2.35
N VAL A 9 -9.43 -10.55 -2.81
CA VAL A 9 -8.17 -9.93 -2.39
C VAL A 9 -7.66 -8.98 -3.46
N GLY A 10 -7.44 -7.72 -3.09
CA GLY A 10 -6.77 -6.73 -3.91
C GLY A 10 -5.28 -6.67 -3.59
N ILE A 11 -4.44 -6.51 -4.61
CA ILE A 11 -3.00 -6.30 -4.46
C ILE A 11 -2.65 -5.05 -5.26
N LEU A 12 -2.02 -4.08 -4.59
CA LEU A 12 -1.48 -2.88 -5.22
C LEU A 12 0.02 -2.79 -4.92
N ILE A 13 0.83 -2.64 -5.96
CA ILE A 13 2.29 -2.56 -5.85
C ILE A 13 2.74 -1.18 -6.30
N GLY A 14 3.58 -0.52 -5.51
CA GLY A 14 4.12 0.78 -5.86
C GLY A 14 5.41 1.12 -5.12
N ARG A 15 6.22 2.01 -5.69
CA ARG A 15 7.42 2.55 -5.01
C ARG A 15 7.07 3.66 -4.04
N PHE A 16 6.04 4.45 -4.36
CA PHE A 16 5.55 5.59 -3.58
C PHE A 16 6.64 6.63 -3.27
N GLN A 17 7.45 6.98 -4.27
CA GLN A 17 8.59 7.90 -4.18
C GLN A 17 8.37 9.17 -5.05
N PRO A 18 7.67 10.22 -4.58
CA PRO A 18 6.81 10.29 -3.40
C PRO A 18 5.42 9.69 -3.66
N LEU A 19 4.60 9.62 -2.61
CA LEU A 19 3.16 9.43 -2.75
C LEU A 19 2.54 10.63 -3.50
N HIS A 20 1.58 10.37 -4.39
CA HIS A 20 0.87 11.40 -5.16
C HIS A 20 -0.59 10.99 -5.36
N LYS A 21 -1.43 11.90 -5.89
CA LYS A 21 -2.89 11.71 -6.03
C LYS A 21 -3.27 10.45 -6.79
N GLY A 22 -2.58 10.15 -7.90
CA GLY A 22 -2.80 8.89 -8.64
C GLY A 22 -2.67 7.62 -7.80
N HIS A 23 -1.68 7.55 -6.89
CA HIS A 23 -1.54 6.43 -5.97
C HIS A 23 -2.72 6.34 -4.99
N VAL A 24 -3.17 7.48 -4.46
CA VAL A 24 -4.31 7.53 -3.53
C VAL A 24 -5.56 7.00 -4.21
N ASN A 25 -5.87 7.49 -5.41
CA ASN A 25 -7.01 7.03 -6.19
C ASN A 25 -6.95 5.53 -6.49
N ALA A 26 -5.76 5.01 -6.80
CA ALA A 26 -5.58 3.57 -7.04
C ALA A 26 -5.81 2.74 -5.77
N ILE A 27 -5.35 3.21 -4.60
CA ILE A 27 -5.60 2.56 -3.31
C ILE A 27 -7.10 2.55 -2.99
N GLU A 28 -7.80 3.65 -3.23
CA GLU A 28 -9.24 3.77 -3.00
C GLU A 28 -10.03 2.85 -3.94
N PHE A 29 -9.71 2.86 -5.24
CA PHE A 29 -10.32 1.96 -6.21
C PHE A 29 -10.10 0.49 -5.82
N ALA A 30 -8.88 0.10 -5.48
CA ALA A 30 -8.57 -1.28 -5.11
C ALA A 30 -9.30 -1.71 -3.82
N ARG A 31 -9.46 -0.79 -2.87
CA ARG A 31 -10.23 -1.02 -1.64
C ARG A 31 -11.71 -1.26 -1.96
N ASP A 32 -12.32 -0.43 -2.80
CA ASP A 32 -13.76 -0.53 -3.10
C ASP A 32 -14.10 -1.83 -3.85
N ASN A 33 -13.09 -2.48 -4.45
CA ASN A 33 -13.23 -3.72 -5.20
C ASN A 33 -12.68 -4.96 -4.46
N SER A 34 -12.23 -4.83 -3.21
CA SER A 34 -11.68 -5.96 -2.44
C SER A 34 -12.12 -5.97 -0.98
N GLU A 35 -12.33 -7.17 -0.44
CA GLU A 35 -12.56 -7.38 0.99
C GLU A 35 -11.27 -7.17 1.80
N ARG A 36 -10.12 -7.40 1.17
CA ARG A 36 -8.81 -7.21 1.76
C ARG A 36 -7.81 -6.68 0.73
N LEU A 37 -7.20 -5.55 1.04
CA LEU A 37 -6.19 -4.91 0.17
C LEU A 37 -4.78 -5.03 0.77
N PHE A 38 -3.85 -5.55 -0.03
CA PHE A 38 -2.43 -5.55 0.25
C PHE A 38 -1.76 -4.43 -0.54
N VAL A 39 -0.99 -3.56 0.13
CA VAL A 39 -0.21 -2.51 -0.53
C VAL A 39 1.26 -2.84 -0.35
N ILE A 40 1.90 -3.25 -1.43
CA ILE A 40 3.30 -3.69 -1.45
C ILE A 40 4.17 -2.49 -1.80
N VAL A 41 5.14 -2.20 -0.94
CA VAL A 41 6.10 -1.10 -1.16
C VAL A 41 7.36 -1.70 -1.78
N GLY A 42 7.59 -1.40 -3.05
CA GLY A 42 8.77 -1.86 -3.78
C GLY A 42 10.03 -1.06 -3.41
N SER A 43 11.20 -1.71 -3.48
CA SER A 43 12.49 -1.11 -3.11
C SER A 43 12.46 -0.53 -1.70
N ALA A 44 11.90 -1.29 -0.76
CA ALA A 44 11.67 -0.85 0.62
C ALA A 44 12.97 -0.79 1.45
N GLU A 45 13.99 -1.54 1.03
CA GLU A 45 15.36 -1.59 1.54
C GLU A 45 16.21 -0.38 1.15
N LYS A 46 15.80 0.36 0.10
CA LYS A 46 16.49 1.57 -0.38
C LYS A 46 15.84 2.84 0.19
N SER A 47 16.66 3.74 0.70
CA SER A 47 16.28 5.08 1.20
C SER A 47 17.43 6.07 1.03
N ASN A 48 17.16 7.38 1.17
CA ASN A 48 18.18 8.44 1.11
C ASN A 48 19.01 8.44 -0.20
N GLN A 49 18.40 8.08 -1.32
CA GLN A 49 18.99 8.13 -2.66
C GLN A 49 18.15 9.01 -3.58
N GLU A 50 18.74 9.58 -4.63
CA GLU A 50 18.01 10.39 -5.61
C GLU A 50 16.77 9.66 -6.17
N ARG A 51 16.92 8.37 -6.48
CA ARG A 51 15.81 7.53 -6.99
C ARG A 51 14.87 7.01 -5.89
N ASN A 52 15.34 6.92 -4.64
CA ASN A 52 14.59 6.41 -3.48
C ASN A 52 14.79 7.36 -2.28
N PRO A 53 14.20 8.56 -2.32
CA PRO A 53 14.42 9.55 -1.28
C PRO A 53 13.86 9.10 0.07
N PHE A 54 12.71 8.42 0.09
CA PHE A 54 12.01 8.07 1.32
C PHE A 54 12.24 6.61 1.74
N SER A 55 12.42 6.41 3.05
CA SER A 55 12.39 5.11 3.70
C SER A 55 11.03 4.44 3.61
N PHE A 56 10.98 3.15 3.91
CA PHE A 56 9.74 2.40 3.99
C PHE A 56 8.76 3.00 5.01
N GLU A 57 9.23 3.36 6.21
CA GLU A 57 8.36 3.93 7.26
C GLU A 57 7.85 5.33 6.88
N GLU A 58 8.66 6.16 6.21
CA GLU A 58 8.18 7.44 5.68
C GLU A 58 7.08 7.25 4.64
N ARG A 59 7.27 6.33 3.69
CA ARG A 59 6.26 6.01 2.66
C ARG A 59 4.97 5.48 3.27
N LYS A 60 5.08 4.57 4.24
CA LYS A 60 3.94 4.05 5.01
C LYS A 60 3.23 5.16 5.79
N ARG A 61 3.98 6.10 6.38
CA ARG A 61 3.41 7.28 7.05
C ARG A 61 2.72 8.20 6.06
N MET A 62 3.30 8.48 4.90
CA MET A 62 2.68 9.28 3.83
C MET A 62 1.35 8.66 3.39
N ILE A 63 1.33 7.34 3.16
CA ILE A 63 0.11 6.60 2.80
C ILE A 63 -0.91 6.71 3.93
N GLY A 64 -0.52 6.45 5.18
CA GLY A 64 -1.42 6.55 6.33
C GLY A 64 -2.00 7.94 6.55
N LEU A 65 -1.20 9.00 6.33
CA LEU A 65 -1.65 10.39 6.43
C LEU A 65 -2.61 10.77 5.29
N ALA A 66 -2.31 10.36 4.05
CA ALA A 66 -3.19 10.60 2.90
C ALA A 66 -4.55 9.90 3.03
N LEU A 67 -4.59 8.83 3.81
CA LEU A 67 -5.75 7.97 4.00
C LEU A 67 -6.45 8.21 5.36
N LYS A 68 -5.98 9.14 6.20
CA LYS A 68 -6.40 9.30 7.60
C LYS A 68 -7.93 9.35 7.75
N GLY A 69 -8.46 8.57 8.70
CA GLY A 69 -9.90 8.52 9.01
C GLY A 69 -10.66 7.29 8.50
N LYS A 70 -10.01 6.38 7.76
CA LYS A 70 -10.62 5.08 7.40
C LYS A 70 -9.87 3.92 8.06
N ASN A 71 -10.58 2.83 8.34
CA ASN A 71 -10.02 1.63 8.96
C ASN A 71 -9.37 0.78 7.86
N TYR A 72 -8.04 0.74 7.80
CA TYR A 72 -7.31 0.00 6.75
C TYR A 72 -6.54 -1.15 7.36
N LYS A 73 -6.79 -2.36 6.83
CA LYS A 73 -5.93 -3.52 7.08
C LYS A 73 -4.94 -3.64 5.93
N ILE A 74 -4.13 -2.61 5.73
CA ILE A 74 -3.05 -2.61 4.72
C ILE A 74 -1.90 -3.43 5.28
N ILE A 75 -1.60 -4.51 4.58
CA ILE A 75 -0.41 -5.30 4.84
C ILE A 75 0.67 -4.79 3.90
N PHE A 76 1.68 -4.19 4.50
CA PHE A 76 2.87 -3.75 3.80
C PHE A 76 3.83 -4.92 3.68
N LEU A 77 4.10 -5.33 2.45
CA LEU A 77 5.15 -6.29 2.14
C LEU A 77 6.36 -5.54 1.60
N LEU A 78 7.53 -5.87 2.14
CA LEU A 78 8.82 -5.42 1.60
C LEU A 78 9.18 -6.33 0.42
N CYS A 79 9.35 -5.72 -0.75
CA CYS A 79 10.05 -6.35 -1.85
C CYS A 79 11.46 -5.71 -1.92
N PRO A 80 12.54 -6.48 -1.64
CA PRO A 80 13.90 -6.03 -1.86
C PRO A 80 14.21 -5.75 -3.34
#